data_AF-A0A3D2FUI1-F1
#
_entry.id   AF-A0A3D2FUI1-F1
#
_cell.length_a   1.000
_cell.length_b   1.000
_cell.length_c   1.000
_cell.angle_alpha   90.00
_cell.angle_beta   90.00
_cell.angle_gamma   90.00
#
_symmetry.space_group_name_H-M   'P 1'
#
loop_
_entity.id
_entity.type
_entity.pdbx_description
1 polymer ?
#
loop_
_entity_poly.entity_id
_entity_poly.type
_entity_poly.pdbx_seq_one_letter_code
_entity_poly.pdbx_strand_id
1 'polypeptide(L)'
;LLAILKITKQSLSRVLSSLVDTGYVVQQTGPEDRRQRLLFLTETGNALETRLTAVQGRRFANAYREAGMAAVEGFHQVLEGLLDPQTKRQIDSLGKPSAGSDNR
;
A
#
# COMPACT_ATOMS: atom_id res chain seq x y z
N LEU A 1 -6.92 2.14 5.86
CA LEU A 1 -6.44 1.10 4.92
C LEU A 1 -7.57 0.42 4.13
N LEU A 2 -8.51 -0.30 4.76
CA LEU A 2 -9.62 -0.99 4.03
C LEU A 2 -10.48 -0.06 3.16
N ALA A 3 -10.79 1.14 3.66
CA ALA A 3 -11.54 2.15 2.92
C ALA A 3 -10.83 2.64 1.64
N ILE A 4 -9.49 2.62 1.65
CA ILE A 4 -8.64 3.06 0.53
C ILE A 4 -8.50 1.93 -0.49
N LEU A 5 -8.26 0.71 -0.01
CA LEU A 5 -8.11 -0.47 -0.87
C LEU A 5 -9.45 -0.98 -1.44
N LYS A 6 -10.58 -0.44 -0.97
CA LYS A 6 -11.95 -0.84 -1.33
C LYS A 6 -12.15 -2.37 -1.25
N ILE A 7 -11.51 -3.01 -0.28
CA ILE A 7 -11.64 -4.45 0.02
C ILE A 7 -12.35 -4.67 1.35
N THR A 8 -12.87 -5.89 1.56
CA THR A 8 -13.53 -6.26 2.81
C THR A 8 -12.53 -6.62 3.91
N LYS A 9 -12.94 -6.46 5.17
CA LYS A 9 -12.13 -6.89 6.33
C LYS A 9 -11.81 -8.38 6.24
N GLN A 10 -12.77 -9.19 5.83
CA GLN A 10 -12.62 -10.64 5.71
C GLN A 10 -11.60 -11.03 4.63
N SER A 11 -11.60 -10.37 3.47
CA SER A 11 -10.60 -10.68 2.44
C SER A 11 -9.19 -10.31 2.90
N LEU A 12 -9.03 -9.13 3.52
CA LEU A 12 -7.74 -8.73 4.07
C LEU A 12 -7.26 -9.68 5.16
N SER A 13 -8.13 -10.05 6.11
CA SER A 13 -7.75 -10.95 7.20
C SER A 13 -7.22 -12.29 6.70
N ARG A 14 -7.87 -12.91 5.69
CA ARG A 14 -7.38 -14.17 5.13
C ARG A 14 -6.00 -14.04 4.50
N VAL A 15 -5.76 -12.98 3.73
CA VAL A 15 -4.47 -12.73 3.09
C VAL A 15 -3.39 -12.49 4.16
N LEU A 16 -3.68 -11.68 5.17
CA LEU A 16 -2.74 -11.41 6.26
C LEU A 16 -2.40 -12.67 7.06
N SER A 17 -3.38 -13.51 7.38
CA SER A 17 -3.13 -14.80 8.02
C SER A 17 -2.19 -15.65 7.18
N SER A 18 -2.45 -15.78 5.88
CA SER A 18 -1.57 -16.55 4.98
C SER A 18 -0.15 -15.99 4.94
N LEU A 19 0.03 -14.66 4.92
CA LEU A 19 1.36 -14.03 4.93
C LEU A 19 2.12 -14.24 6.25
N VAL A 20 1.41 -14.32 7.37
CA VAL A 20 2.00 -14.67 8.67
C VAL A 20 2.38 -16.14 8.70
N ASP A 21 1.47 -17.03 8.31
CA ASP A 21 1.67 -18.48 8.33
C ASP A 21 2.84 -18.92 7.42
N THR A 22 3.05 -18.20 6.32
CA THR A 22 4.15 -18.45 5.37
C THR A 22 5.44 -17.71 5.72
N GLY A 23 5.47 -16.93 6.80
CA GLY A 23 6.67 -16.27 7.30
C GLY A 23 7.12 -15.02 6.52
N TYR A 24 6.25 -14.43 5.69
CA TYR A 24 6.53 -13.16 5.02
C TYR A 24 6.21 -11.95 5.90
N VAL A 25 5.33 -12.11 6.89
CA VAL A 25 4.93 -11.06 7.83
C VAL A 25 5.07 -11.56 9.26
N VAL A 26 5.57 -10.70 10.14
CA VAL A 26 5.56 -10.91 11.59
C VAL A 26 4.56 -9.97 12.24
N GLN A 27 3.85 -10.49 13.25
CA GLN A 27 2.90 -9.72 14.04
C GLN A 27 3.47 -9.44 15.43
N GLN A 28 3.46 -8.18 15.85
CA GLN A 28 3.87 -7.74 17.17
C GLN A 28 2.70 -7.08 17.91
N THR A 29 2.70 -7.20 19.24
CA THR A 29 1.70 -6.54 20.10
C THR A 29 2.01 -5.05 20.18
N GLY A 30 0.98 -4.21 20.11
CA GLY A 30 1.16 -2.76 20.26
C GLY A 30 1.75 -2.41 21.63
N PRO A 31 2.68 -1.43 21.71
CA PRO A 31 3.33 -1.05 22.96
C PRO A 31 2.35 -0.41 23.96
N GLU A 32 1.33 0.32 23.48
CA GLU A 32 0.35 1.01 24.34
C GLU A 32 -1.01 0.28 24.45
N ASP A 33 -1.45 -0.39 23.39
CA ASP A 33 -2.69 -1.18 23.39
C ASP A 33 -2.43 -2.61 22.92
N ARG A 34 -2.60 -3.58 23.83
CA ARG A 34 -2.40 -5.00 23.53
C ARG A 34 -3.41 -5.58 22.52
N ARG A 35 -4.50 -4.87 22.26
CA ARG A 35 -5.47 -5.22 21.20
C ARG A 35 -4.98 -4.78 19.82
N GLN A 36 -4.02 -3.86 19.75
CA GLN A 36 -3.39 -3.50 18.50
C GLN A 36 -2.37 -4.57 18.11
N ARG A 37 -2.41 -4.92 16.83
CA ARG A 37 -1.46 -5.83 16.20
C ARG A 37 -0.73 -5.06 15.11
N LEU A 38 0.55 -4.83 15.33
CA LEU A 38 1.44 -4.22 14.36
C LEU A 38 2.00 -5.32 13.45
N LEU A 39 2.03 -5.07 12.15
CA LEU A 39 2.47 -6.02 11.14
C LEU A 39 3.72 -5.46 10.47
N PHE A 40 4.75 -6.29 10.38
CA PHE A 40 6.03 -5.94 9.76
C PHE A 40 6.44 -7.01 8.76
N LEU A 41 7.09 -6.61 7.67
CA LEU A 41 7.72 -7.57 6.77
C LEU A 41 8.90 -8.24 7.46
N THR A 42 9.06 -9.54 7.23
CA THR A 42 10.30 -10.24 7.53
C THR A 42 11.35 -9.94 6.45
N GLU A 43 12.56 -10.45 6.58
CA GLU A 43 13.57 -10.34 5.51
C GLU A 43 13.09 -11.01 4.21
N THR A 44 12.52 -12.21 4.31
CA THR A 44 11.90 -12.91 3.17
C THR A 44 10.70 -12.15 2.62
N GLY A 45 9.90 -11.51 3.49
CA GLY A 45 8.81 -10.63 3.11
C GLY A 45 9.27 -9.42 2.29
N ASN A 46 10.36 -8.77 2.72
CA ASN A 46 10.96 -7.66 1.99
C ASN A 46 11.49 -8.10 0.61
N ALA A 47 12.18 -9.25 0.55
CA ALA A 47 12.66 -9.77 -0.73
C ALA A 47 11.51 -10.07 -1.72
N LEU A 48 10.40 -10.63 -1.22
CA LEU A 48 9.20 -10.86 -2.02
C LEU A 48 8.56 -9.56 -2.48
N GLU A 49 8.35 -8.61 -1.57
CA GLU A 49 7.80 -7.28 -1.87
C GLU A 49 8.62 -6.59 -2.96
N THR A 50 9.94 -6.54 -2.81
CA THR A 50 10.82 -5.87 -3.77
C THR A 50 10.72 -6.50 -5.15
N ARG A 51 10.68 -7.83 -5.23
CA ARG A 51 10.50 -8.54 -6.50
C ARG A 51 9.16 -8.21 -7.15
N LEU A 52 8.07 -8.22 -6.37
CA LEU A 52 6.72 -7.93 -6.87
C LEU A 52 6.61 -6.48 -7.35
N THR A 53 7.11 -5.53 -6.56
CA THR A 53 7.12 -4.10 -6.88
C THR A 53 7.94 -3.82 -8.14
N ALA A 54 9.11 -4.46 -8.30
CA ALA A 54 9.92 -4.31 -9.51
C ALA A 54 9.24 -4.87 -10.78
N VAL A 55 8.48 -5.96 -10.67
CA VAL A 55 7.73 -6.52 -11.80
C VAL A 55 6.54 -5.63 -12.15
N GLN A 56 5.75 -5.21 -11.16
CA GLN A 56 4.59 -4.36 -11.37
C GLN A 56 5.00 -2.97 -11.89
N GLY A 57 6.04 -2.37 -11.31
CA GLY A 57 6.58 -1.09 -11.75
C GLY A 57 7.02 -1.11 -13.21
N ARG A 58 7.67 -2.20 -13.66
CA ARG A 58 8.01 -2.38 -15.08
C ARG A 58 6.77 -2.45 -15.98
N ARG A 59 5.72 -3.15 -15.56
CA ARG A 59 4.46 -3.23 -16.32
C ARG A 59 3.77 -1.88 -16.45
N PHE A 60 3.67 -1.13 -15.35
CA PHE A 60 3.13 0.23 -15.38
C PHE A 60 3.97 1.16 -16.25
N ALA A 61 5.29 1.13 -16.10
CA ALA A 61 6.19 1.97 -16.89
C ALA A 61 6.09 1.68 -18.39
N ASN A 62 5.95 0.41 -18.79
CA ASN A 62 5.71 0.03 -20.19
C ASN A 62 4.38 0.58 -20.69
N ALA A 63 3.29 0.34 -19.94
CA ALA A 63 1.96 0.81 -20.31
C ALA A 63 1.89 2.35 -20.44
N TYR A 64 2.53 3.09 -19.53
CA TYR A 64 2.62 4.54 -19.60
C TYR A 64 3.43 5.04 -20.79
N ARG A 65 4.52 4.37 -21.14
CA ARG A 65 5.30 4.72 -22.35
C ARG A 65 4.51 4.48 -23.63
N GLU A 66 3.77 3.37 -23.71
CA GLU A 66 2.94 3.04 -24.87
C GLU A 66 1.72 3.97 -25.01
N ALA A 67 1.09 4.34 -23.89
CA ALA A 67 -0.08 5.22 -23.89
C ALA A 67 0.25 6.69 -24.20
N GLY A 68 1.46 7.14 -23.87
CA GLY A 68 1.90 8.52 -24.02
C GLY A 68 1.40 9.45 -22.90
N MET A 69 2.16 10.51 -22.61
CA MET A 69 1.96 11.33 -21.40
C MET A 69 0.55 11.94 -21.30
N ALA A 70 0.00 12.44 -22.40
CA ALA A 70 -1.33 13.06 -22.40
C ALA A 70 -2.45 12.08 -22.02
N ALA A 71 -2.36 10.82 -22.45
CA ALA A 71 -3.36 9.79 -22.09
C ALA A 71 -3.26 9.41 -20.61
N VAL A 72 -2.04 9.34 -20.07
CA VAL A 72 -1.79 9.06 -18.65
C VAL A 72 -2.34 10.17 -17.77
N GLU A 73 -2.10 11.44 -18.12
CA GLU A 73 -2.59 12.59 -17.37
C GLU A 73 -4.12 12.68 -17.39
N GLY A 74 -4.74 12.48 -18.56
CA GLY A 74 -6.20 12.41 -18.67
C GLY A 74 -6.82 11.27 -17.83
N PHE A 75 -6.19 10.09 -17.83
CA PHE A 75 -6.64 8.97 -17.01
C PHE A 75 -6.50 9.24 -15.50
N HIS A 76 -5.40 9.87 -15.07
CA HIS A 76 -5.22 10.31 -13.69
C HIS A 76 -6.35 11.26 -13.24
N GLN A 77 -6.68 12.26 -14.05
CA GLN A 77 -7.78 13.19 -13.75
C GLN A 77 -9.14 12.48 -13.63
N VAL A 78 -9.41 11.50 -14.50
CA VAL A 78 -10.63 10.68 -14.41
C VAL A 78 -10.64 9.86 -13.11
N LEU A 79 -9.54 9.20 -12.77
CA LEU A 79 -9.42 8.44 -11.54
C LEU A 79 -9.62 9.32 -10.31
N GLU A 80 -9.03 10.52 -10.27
CA GLU A 80 -9.24 11.50 -9.20
C GLU A 80 -10.70 11.97 -9.13
N GLY A 81 -11.38 12.10 -10.26
CA GLY A 81 -12.80 12.43 -10.32
C GLY A 81 -13.70 11.34 -9.72
N LEU A 82 -13.29 10.08 -9.80
CA LEU A 82 -14.01 8.94 -9.23
C LEU A 82 -13.83 8.77 -7.71
N LEU A 83 -12.85 9.45 -7.10
CA LEU A 83 -12.60 9.38 -5.67
C LEU A 83 -13.58 10.25 -4.89
N ASP A 84 -14.19 9.68 -3.85
CA ASP A 84 -15.00 10.44 -2.91
C ASP A 84 -14.14 11.42 -2.08
N PRO A 85 -14.72 12.52 -1.56
CA PRO A 85 -13.97 13.55 -0.81
C PRO A 85 -13.26 13.05 0.46
N GLN A 86 -13.70 11.92 1.02
CA GLN A 86 -13.04 11.31 2.16
C GLN A 86 -11.79 10.54 1.73
N THR A 87 -11.87 9.81 0.61
CA THR A 87 -10.73 9.08 0.04
C THR A 87 -9.63 10.04 -0.44
N LYS A 88 -9.97 11.18 -1.05
CA LYS A 88 -9.00 12.22 -1.44
C LYS A 88 -8.15 12.70 -0.24
N ARG A 89 -8.82 13.09 0.85
CA ARG A 89 -8.16 13.53 2.09
C ARG A 89 -7.24 12.46 2.69
N GLN A 90 -7.62 11.19 2.58
CA GLN A 90 -6.78 10.08 3.07
C GLN A 90 -5.53 9.88 2.21
N ILE A 91 -5.64 9.98 0.90
CA ILE A 91 -4.49 9.89 -0.02
C ILE A 91 -3.52 11.07 0.22
N ASP A 92 -4.04 12.29 0.37
CA ASP A 92 -3.22 13.47 0.65
C ASP A 92 -2.44 13.34 1.97
N SER A 93 -3.01 12.63 2.96
CA SER A 93 -2.33 12.35 4.23
C SER A 93 -1.27 11.25 4.13
N LEU A 94 -1.36 10.35 3.14
CA LEU A 94 -0.39 9.27 2.88
C LEU A 94 0.77 9.73 1.99
N GLY A 95 0.52 10.70 1.10
CA GLY A 95 1.54 11.26 0.20
C GLY A 95 2.49 12.26 0.86
N LYS A 96 2.25 12.66 2.11
CA LYS A 96 3.23 13.43 2.89
C LYS A 96 4.26 12.45 3.45
N PRO A 97 5.56 12.55 3.06
CA PRO A 97 6.59 11.88 3.82
C PRO A 97 6.48 12.36 5.27
N SER A 98 6.42 11.43 6.22
CA SER A 98 6.57 11.75 7.63
C SER A 98 7.91 12.47 7.79
N ALA A 99 7.86 13.79 7.92
CA ALA A 99 9.00 14.59 8.32
C ALA A 99 9.53 13.94 9.60
N GLY A 100 10.78 13.49 9.53
CA GLY A 100 11.38 12.59 10.50
C GLY A 100 11.24 13.06 11.94
N SER A 101 10.66 12.21 12.77
CA SER A 101 11.12 12.04 14.13
C SER A 101 12.32 11.09 14.08
N ASP A 102 13.53 11.63 14.00
CA ASP A 102 14.71 10.91 14.51
C ASP A 102 15.74 11.90 15.07
N ASN A 103 15.51 12.23 16.33
CA ASN A 103 16.47 12.29 17.43
C ASN A 103 17.97 12.16 17.07
N ARG A 104 18.67 13.31 17.07
CA ARG A 104 20.00 13.45 17.67
C ARG A 104 20.11 14.80 18.36
#